data_AF-A0AAW8JQZ9-F1
#
_entry.id   AF-A0AAW8JQZ9-F1
#
_cell.length_a   1.000
_cell.length_b   1.000
_cell.length_c   1.000
_cell.angle_alpha   90.00
_cell.angle_beta   90.00
_cell.angle_gamma   90.00
#
_symmetry.space_group_name_H-M   'P 1'
#
loop_
_entity.id
_entity.type
_entity.pdbx_description
1 polymer ?
#
loop_
_entity_poly.entity_id
_entity_poly.type
_entity_poly.pdbx_seq_one_letter_code
_entity_poly.pdbx_strand_id
1 'polypeptide(L)'
;MQQSHTAVTTPLYFKDAASGTSSNKLGSTFAIVGDTNITTAVTANQAQIKLNPDITLKSVTTTDGAGNSSVLNSTGLVVSNAEGSTTVSADGISIANGPSLNANGLDLADAPNGITNLANGVVSATSKDGINGSQLWEAQSNLATLLGGKSQISNSDGTVTTSDIGGTGKDNINDAVQYVKNQAFNPLTFTGDSGSSTNQLGSTLAITGDSNITTTASQGKVAVSLNKAITVDSINAGGVTVDNKGINANGQTITGVKDGAAASDAVNKG
;
A
#
# COMPACT_ATOMS: atom_id res chain seq x y z
N MET A 1 -35.39 72.10 79.54
CA MET A 1 -34.35 71.82 78.53
C MET A 1 -33.66 70.48 78.86
N GLN A 2 -34.20 69.31 78.47
CA GLN A 2 -33.50 68.01 78.61
C GLN A 2 -34.09 66.94 77.66
N GLN A 3 -34.05 67.15 76.34
CA GLN A 3 -34.39 66.11 75.34
C GLN A 3 -33.46 66.14 74.10
N SER A 4 -32.34 66.87 74.13
CA SER A 4 -31.50 67.12 72.93
C SER A 4 -30.11 66.44 72.94
N HIS A 5 -29.79 65.59 73.92
CA HIS A 5 -28.43 65.02 74.05
C HIS A 5 -28.30 63.52 73.79
N THR A 6 -29.40 62.77 73.68
CA THR A 6 -29.35 61.29 73.58
C THR A 6 -29.00 60.79 72.17
N ALA A 7 -29.26 61.57 71.11
CA ALA A 7 -28.95 61.18 69.74
C ALA A 7 -27.44 61.25 69.40
N VAL A 8 -26.63 61.93 70.22
CA VAL A 8 -25.17 62.11 69.99
C VAL A 8 -24.35 61.05 70.74
N THR A 9 -24.96 60.26 71.61
CA THR A 9 -24.24 59.28 72.47
C THR A 9 -24.32 57.83 71.99
N THR A 10 -25.26 57.47 71.11
CA THR A 10 -25.38 56.10 70.58
C THR A 10 -24.37 55.89 69.45
N PRO A 11 -23.35 55.02 69.59
CA PRO A 11 -22.35 54.82 68.55
C PRO A 11 -22.92 54.12 67.31
N LEU A 12 -22.22 54.26 66.19
CA LEU A 12 -22.49 53.45 65.00
C LEU A 12 -21.86 52.07 65.20
N TYR A 13 -22.68 51.02 65.10
CA TYR A 13 -22.24 49.64 65.22
C TYR A 13 -22.07 49.02 63.84
N PHE A 14 -20.88 48.47 63.57
CA PHE A 14 -20.60 47.64 62.41
C PHE A 14 -20.44 46.21 62.87
N LYS A 15 -21.18 45.30 62.24
CA LYS A 15 -21.11 43.87 62.55
C LYS A 15 -20.65 43.15 61.30
N ASP A 16 -19.51 42.48 61.41
CA ASP A 16 -19.09 41.48 60.44
C ASP A 16 -19.51 40.08 60.93
N ALA A 17 -19.80 39.19 59.99
CA ALA A 17 -20.26 37.83 60.31
C ALA A 17 -19.15 36.97 60.93
N ALA A 18 -17.88 37.26 60.63
CA ALA A 18 -16.74 36.45 61.06
C ALA A 18 -15.94 37.08 62.22
N SER A 19 -15.78 38.40 62.24
CA SER A 19 -14.91 39.14 63.16
C SER A 19 -15.63 39.87 64.31
N GLY A 20 -16.97 39.84 64.32
CA GLY A 20 -17.79 40.37 65.44
C GLY A 20 -18.25 41.82 65.25
N THR A 21 -18.57 42.49 66.37
CA THR A 21 -19.12 43.86 66.38
C THR A 21 -18.07 44.89 66.80
N SER A 22 -17.93 45.95 66.03
CA SER A 22 -17.18 47.15 66.37
C SER A 22 -18.14 48.33 66.63
N SER A 23 -17.87 49.14 67.66
CA SER A 23 -18.64 50.34 67.96
C SER A 23 -17.77 51.58 67.79
N ASN A 24 -18.28 52.56 67.02
CA ASN A 24 -17.57 53.80 66.72
C ASN A 24 -18.42 54.98 67.16
N LYS A 25 -17.85 55.89 67.95
CA LYS A 25 -18.56 57.08 68.43
C LYS A 25 -18.95 57.96 67.24
N LEU A 26 -20.13 58.57 67.27
CA LEU A 26 -20.52 59.54 66.23
C LEU A 26 -19.49 60.69 66.19
N GLY A 27 -19.04 61.04 64.99
CA GLY A 27 -18.02 62.05 64.75
C GLY A 27 -16.57 61.56 64.76
N SER A 28 -16.29 60.27 65.02
CA SER A 28 -14.94 59.71 64.85
C SER A 28 -14.63 59.35 63.40
N THR A 29 -13.35 59.37 63.02
CA THR A 29 -12.88 58.85 61.72
C THR A 29 -12.97 57.32 61.67
N PHE A 30 -13.55 56.78 60.59
CA PHE A 30 -13.58 55.35 60.29
C PHE A 30 -12.72 55.07 59.05
N ALA A 31 -11.76 54.15 59.18
CA ALA A 31 -10.89 53.77 58.07
C ALA A 31 -11.43 52.51 57.38
N ILE A 32 -11.54 52.57 56.04
CA ILE A 32 -11.78 51.39 55.20
C ILE A 32 -10.43 51.00 54.59
N VAL A 33 -9.88 49.88 55.03
CA VAL A 33 -8.56 49.42 54.61
C VAL A 33 -8.72 48.32 53.56
N GLY A 34 -8.10 48.49 52.41
CA GLY A 34 -7.98 47.44 51.39
C GLY A 34 -6.80 46.50 51.67
N ASP A 35 -6.68 45.45 50.85
CA ASP A 35 -5.55 44.52 50.85
C ASP A 35 -4.82 44.57 49.50
N THR A 36 -4.02 43.55 49.18
CA THR A 36 -3.34 43.46 47.88
C THR A 36 -4.29 43.37 46.70
N ASN A 37 -5.55 42.99 46.92
CA ASN A 37 -6.57 42.77 45.89
C ASN A 37 -7.64 43.89 45.87
N ILE A 38 -7.78 44.66 46.94
CA ILE A 38 -8.78 45.72 47.08
C ILE A 38 -8.10 47.07 47.31
N THR A 39 -8.44 48.08 46.51
CA THR A 39 -8.08 49.48 46.77
C THR A 39 -9.28 50.23 47.31
N THR A 40 -9.05 51.03 48.35
CA THR A 40 -10.04 51.95 48.94
C THR A 40 -9.63 53.39 48.71
N ALA A 41 -10.58 54.26 48.38
CA ALA A 41 -10.35 55.70 48.21
C ALA A 41 -11.54 56.51 48.70
N VAL A 42 -11.29 57.67 49.32
CA VAL A 42 -12.34 58.59 49.78
C VAL A 42 -12.27 59.87 48.95
N THR A 43 -13.41 60.29 48.41
CA THR A 43 -13.59 61.58 47.74
C THR A 43 -14.73 62.34 48.41
N ALA A 44 -14.98 63.59 48.01
CA ALA A 44 -16.06 64.38 48.61
C ALA A 44 -17.40 63.62 48.53
N ASN A 45 -17.96 63.30 49.70
CA ASN A 45 -19.23 62.58 49.90
C ASN A 45 -19.27 61.11 49.42
N GLN A 46 -18.14 60.48 49.07
CA GLN A 46 -18.12 59.09 48.57
C GLN A 46 -16.93 58.29 49.09
N ALA A 47 -17.16 57.01 49.38
CA ALA A 47 -16.12 56.01 49.57
C ALA A 47 -16.18 55.01 48.42
N GLN A 48 -15.05 54.84 47.71
CA GLN A 48 -14.90 53.87 46.65
C GLN A 48 -14.15 52.65 47.18
N ILE A 49 -14.72 51.47 46.94
CA ILE A 49 -14.07 50.18 47.17
C ILE A 49 -14.03 49.50 45.81
N LYS A 50 -12.84 49.19 45.31
CA LYS A 50 -12.66 48.59 43.99
C LYS A 50 -11.68 47.43 44.06
N LEU A 51 -11.88 46.45 43.19
CA LEU A 51 -10.86 45.46 42.88
C LEU A 51 -9.66 46.16 42.23
N ASN A 52 -8.47 45.69 42.58
CA ASN A 52 -7.25 46.06 41.89
C ASN A 52 -7.26 45.47 40.48
N PRO A 53 -6.56 46.09 39.51
CA PRO A 53 -6.44 45.54 38.17
C PRO A 53 -5.87 44.12 38.17
N ASP A 54 -4.87 43.87 39.02
CA ASP A 54 -4.29 42.55 39.25
C ASP A 54 -4.73 42.02 40.61
N ILE A 55 -5.19 40.76 40.61
CA ILE A 55 -5.63 40.05 41.80
C ILE A 55 -4.71 38.84 41.99
N THR A 56 -4.10 38.73 43.16
CA THR A 56 -3.30 37.56 43.54
C THR A 56 -4.16 36.60 44.34
N LEU A 57 -4.41 35.42 43.77
CA LEU A 57 -5.17 34.32 44.39
C LEU A 57 -4.31 33.06 44.42
N LYS A 58 -4.55 32.19 45.41
CA LYS A 58 -3.94 30.85 45.45
C LYS A 58 -4.53 29.94 44.36
N SER A 59 -5.83 30.06 44.15
CA SER A 59 -6.56 29.34 43.12
C SER A 59 -7.85 30.06 42.76
N VAL A 60 -8.36 29.77 41.57
CA VAL A 60 -9.74 30.07 41.16
C VAL A 60 -10.43 28.74 40.94
N THR A 61 -11.52 28.49 41.68
CA THR A 61 -12.30 27.26 41.60
C THR A 61 -13.73 27.61 41.25
N THR A 62 -14.24 27.00 40.19
CA THR A 62 -15.67 27.00 39.86
C THR A 62 -16.20 25.58 39.92
N THR A 63 -17.40 25.40 40.45
CA THR A 63 -18.12 24.12 40.47
C THR A 63 -19.55 24.36 40.02
N ASP A 64 -20.02 23.61 39.03
CA ASP A 64 -21.40 23.70 38.57
C ASP A 64 -22.35 22.84 39.44
N GLY A 65 -23.66 22.92 39.18
CA GLY A 65 -24.66 22.15 39.90
C GLY A 65 -24.59 20.63 39.67
N ALA A 66 -23.85 20.17 38.66
CA ALA A 66 -23.60 18.77 38.37
C ALA A 66 -22.29 18.25 39.03
N GLY A 67 -21.55 19.11 39.73
CA GLY A 67 -20.28 18.77 40.37
C GLY A 67 -19.07 18.84 39.44
N ASN A 68 -19.23 19.32 38.21
CA ASN A 68 -18.08 19.56 37.32
C ASN A 68 -17.30 20.75 37.84
N SER A 69 -15.96 20.66 37.80
CA SER A 69 -15.08 21.67 38.35
C SER A 69 -14.07 22.18 37.35
N SER A 70 -13.72 23.46 37.47
CA SER A 70 -12.55 24.04 36.83
C SER A 70 -11.69 24.70 37.90
N VAL A 71 -10.43 24.31 37.96
CA VAL A 71 -9.47 24.79 38.96
C VAL A 71 -8.26 25.37 38.22
N LEU A 72 -8.07 26.68 38.35
CA LEU A 72 -6.83 27.35 37.96
C LEU A 72 -5.97 27.55 39.22
N ASN A 73 -4.75 27.03 39.22
CA ASN A 73 -3.80 27.16 40.32
C ASN A 73 -2.36 27.22 39.79
N SER A 74 -1.36 27.06 40.66
CA SER A 74 0.06 27.13 40.29
C SER A 74 0.53 26.06 39.29
N THR A 75 -0.20 24.95 39.15
CA THR A 75 0.14 23.88 38.20
C THR A 75 -0.54 24.03 36.85
N GLY A 76 -1.48 24.97 36.71
CA GLY A 76 -2.22 25.22 35.47
C GLY A 76 -3.74 25.15 35.67
N LEU A 77 -4.45 24.81 34.59
CA LEU A 77 -5.90 24.64 34.57
C LEU A 77 -6.26 23.15 34.55
N VAL A 78 -7.11 22.73 35.47
CA VAL A 78 -7.73 21.40 35.47
C VAL A 78 -9.23 21.57 35.31
N VAL A 79 -9.82 20.94 34.30
CA VAL A 79 -11.26 20.82 34.11
C VAL A 79 -11.65 19.37 34.34
N SER A 80 -12.53 19.09 35.29
CA SER A 80 -12.91 17.73 35.67
C SER A 80 -14.43 17.54 35.71
N ASN A 81 -14.88 16.37 35.26
CA ASN A 81 -16.25 15.90 35.37
C ASN A 81 -16.26 14.45 35.91
N ALA A 82 -17.40 13.76 35.85
CA ALA A 82 -17.51 12.37 36.25
C ALA A 82 -16.74 11.37 35.34
N GLU A 83 -16.42 11.77 34.10
CA GLU A 83 -15.79 10.92 33.08
C GLU A 83 -14.26 11.04 33.09
N GLY A 84 -13.71 12.11 33.65
CA GLY A 84 -12.28 12.33 33.75
C GLY A 84 -11.91 13.79 33.91
N SER A 85 -10.66 14.11 33.56
CA SER A 85 -10.16 15.48 33.60
C SER A 85 -9.36 15.83 32.36
N THR A 86 -9.37 17.11 31.99
CA THR A 86 -8.44 17.72 31.06
C THR A 86 -7.54 18.67 31.83
N THR A 87 -6.23 18.51 31.68
CA THR A 87 -5.24 19.40 32.29
C THR A 87 -4.51 20.19 31.22
N VAL A 88 -4.35 21.49 31.44
CA VAL A 88 -3.46 22.37 30.68
C VAL A 88 -2.42 22.91 31.67
N SER A 89 -1.18 22.44 31.54
CA SER A 89 -0.06 22.78 32.43
C SER A 89 1.18 23.18 31.65
N ALA A 90 2.27 23.47 32.37
CA ALA A 90 3.59 23.67 31.77
C ALA A 90 4.11 22.41 31.05
N ASP A 91 3.62 21.22 31.42
CA ASP A 91 3.99 19.94 30.80
C ASP A 91 3.20 19.67 29.52
N GLY A 92 2.13 20.43 29.27
CA GLY A 92 1.33 20.40 28.05
C GLY A 92 -0.18 20.22 28.28
N ILE A 93 -0.85 19.45 27.41
CA ILE A 93 -2.28 19.18 27.48
C ILE A 93 -2.49 17.68 27.68
N SER A 94 -3.27 17.28 28.68
CA SER A 94 -3.59 15.87 28.92
C SER A 94 -5.09 15.70 29.07
N ILE A 95 -5.64 14.72 28.35
CA ILE A 95 -7.04 14.30 28.46
C ILE A 95 -7.04 12.92 29.11
N ALA A 96 -7.76 12.76 30.23
CA ALA A 96 -7.84 11.47 30.91
C ALA A 96 -8.34 10.37 29.97
N ASN A 97 -7.62 9.25 29.91
CA ASN A 97 -7.89 8.11 29.01
C ASN A 97 -7.96 8.52 27.53
N GLY A 98 -7.17 9.52 27.14
CA GLY A 98 -7.18 10.09 25.81
C GLY A 98 -5.80 10.58 25.37
N PRO A 99 -5.72 11.28 24.23
CA PRO A 99 -4.46 11.80 23.72
C PRO A 99 -3.88 12.87 24.66
N SER A 100 -2.56 13.00 24.65
CA SER A 100 -1.86 14.09 25.32
C SER A 100 -0.86 14.78 24.40
N LEU A 101 -0.57 16.04 24.66
CA LEU A 101 0.46 16.83 24.00
C LEU A 101 1.48 17.21 25.06
N ASN A 102 2.75 16.90 24.85
CA ASN A 102 3.84 17.26 25.75
C ASN A 102 5.08 17.75 24.97
N ALA A 103 6.20 17.96 25.65
CA ALA A 103 7.44 18.42 25.04
C ALA A 103 7.97 17.53 23.90
N ASN A 104 7.57 16.25 23.87
CA ASN A 104 7.93 15.29 22.81
C ASN A 104 6.90 15.23 21.66
N GLY A 105 5.81 15.99 21.74
CA GLY A 105 4.74 16.02 20.73
C GLY A 105 3.45 15.33 21.18
N LEU A 106 2.70 14.82 20.21
CA LEU A 106 1.42 14.14 20.42
C LEU A 106 1.65 12.69 20.85
N ASP A 107 1.11 12.32 22.00
CA ASP A 107 1.05 10.96 22.52
C ASP A 107 -0.37 10.41 22.40
N LEU A 108 -0.48 9.22 21.81
CA LEU A 108 -1.73 8.51 21.52
C LEU A 108 -1.80 7.15 22.22
N ALA A 109 -0.89 6.83 23.16
CA ALA A 109 -0.83 5.51 23.81
C ALA A 109 -2.16 5.12 24.46
N ASP A 110 -2.88 6.08 25.04
CA ASP A 110 -4.18 5.89 25.68
C ASP A 110 -5.36 6.25 24.75
N ALA A 111 -5.13 6.52 23.46
CA ALA A 111 -6.15 6.91 22.49
C ALA A 111 -6.52 5.75 21.53
N PRO A 112 -7.73 5.17 21.63
CA PRO A 112 -8.07 3.92 20.94
C PRO A 112 -8.21 4.01 19.41
N ASN A 113 -8.34 5.21 18.85
CA ASN A 113 -8.73 5.41 17.43
C ASN A 113 -7.60 5.97 16.54
N GLY A 114 -6.36 6.07 17.02
CA GLY A 114 -5.27 6.70 16.27
C GLY A 114 -5.61 8.13 15.82
N ILE A 115 -4.99 8.61 14.72
CA ILE A 115 -5.30 9.92 14.11
C ILE A 115 -6.30 9.73 12.98
N THR A 116 -7.54 10.18 13.17
CA THR A 116 -8.61 10.14 12.15
C THR A 116 -8.91 11.54 11.60
N ASN A 117 -9.63 11.60 10.48
CA ASN A 117 -9.97 12.84 9.77
C ASN A 117 -8.75 13.67 9.32
N LEU A 118 -7.62 13.00 9.09
CA LEU A 118 -6.42 13.63 8.54
C LEU A 118 -6.65 13.93 7.05
N ALA A 119 -6.62 15.21 6.68
CA ALA A 119 -6.60 15.62 5.28
C ALA A 119 -5.35 15.08 4.57
N ASN A 120 -5.37 15.03 3.22
CA ASN A 120 -4.21 14.58 2.47
C ASN A 120 -3.02 15.52 2.75
N GLY A 121 -1.90 14.96 3.20
CA GLY A 121 -0.65 15.69 3.36
C GLY A 121 0.03 15.95 2.02
N VAL A 122 0.87 16.96 1.94
CA VAL A 122 1.68 17.19 0.73
C VAL A 122 2.72 16.08 0.59
N VAL A 123 2.81 15.43 -0.57
CA VAL A 123 3.85 14.45 -0.88
C VAL A 123 4.99 15.13 -1.64
N SER A 124 6.04 15.52 -0.93
CA SER A 124 7.25 16.13 -1.50
C SER A 124 8.48 15.86 -0.63
N ALA A 125 9.69 16.06 -1.18
CA ALA A 125 10.95 15.78 -0.50
C ALA A 125 11.16 16.58 0.80
N THR A 126 10.46 17.70 0.96
CA THR A 126 10.59 18.59 2.13
C THR A 126 9.37 18.57 3.04
N SER A 127 8.34 17.80 2.71
CA SER A 127 7.09 17.77 3.48
C SER A 127 7.32 17.30 4.92
N LYS A 128 6.52 17.86 5.83
CA LYS A 128 6.41 17.46 7.24
C LYS A 128 4.97 17.10 7.61
N ASP A 129 4.10 16.98 6.60
CA ASP A 129 2.71 16.66 6.79
C ASP A 129 2.55 15.17 7.08
N GLY A 130 1.58 14.82 7.91
CA GLY A 130 1.10 13.44 7.99
C GLY A 130 0.38 13.07 6.70
N ILE A 131 0.55 11.82 6.25
CA ILE A 131 -0.23 11.25 5.14
C ILE A 131 -1.33 10.34 5.68
N ASN A 132 -2.43 10.22 4.95
CA ASN A 132 -3.52 9.32 5.33
C ASN A 132 -3.56 8.05 4.46
N GLY A 133 -4.47 7.13 4.82
CA GLY A 133 -4.62 5.86 4.12
C GLY A 133 -4.97 5.97 2.64
N SER A 134 -5.66 7.04 2.20
CA SER A 134 -6.00 7.23 0.78
C SER A 134 -4.77 7.48 -0.09
N GLN A 135 -3.77 8.17 0.45
CA GLN A 135 -2.52 8.46 -0.26
C GLN A 135 -1.62 7.22 -0.35
N LEU A 136 -1.56 6.44 0.73
CA LEU A 136 -0.87 5.15 0.69
C LEU A 136 -1.57 4.19 -0.29
N TRP A 137 -2.91 4.16 -0.28
CA TRP A 137 -3.70 3.37 -1.20
C TRP A 137 -3.42 3.70 -2.67
N GLU A 138 -3.33 4.98 -3.01
CA GLU A 138 -2.98 5.44 -4.36
C GLU A 138 -1.59 4.92 -4.79
N ALA A 139 -0.59 4.98 -3.90
CA ALA A 139 0.73 4.44 -4.16
C ALA A 139 0.70 2.91 -4.38
N GLN A 140 -0.04 2.17 -3.54
CA GLN A 140 -0.22 0.71 -3.69
C GLN A 140 -0.97 0.36 -4.98
N SER A 141 -1.93 1.19 -5.41
CA SER A 141 -2.68 1.01 -6.66
C SER A 141 -1.81 1.23 -7.89
N ASN A 142 -0.91 2.22 -7.85
CA ASN A 142 0.08 2.43 -8.89
C ASN A 142 1.04 1.24 -8.99
N LEU A 143 1.49 0.70 -7.85
CA LEU A 143 2.33 -0.50 -7.82
C LEU A 143 1.61 -1.73 -8.40
N ALA A 144 0.37 -2.00 -7.99
CA ALA A 144 -0.42 -3.11 -8.52
C ALA A 144 -0.63 -2.98 -10.05
N THR A 145 -0.88 -1.76 -10.53
CA THR A 145 -1.02 -1.46 -11.97
C THR A 145 0.29 -1.73 -12.73
N LEU A 146 1.43 -1.30 -12.17
CA LEU A 146 2.75 -1.50 -12.77
C LEU A 146 3.13 -2.98 -12.85
N LEU A 147 2.81 -3.76 -11.81
CA LEU A 147 3.00 -5.21 -11.81
C LEU A 147 2.07 -5.92 -12.82
N GLY A 148 0.88 -5.36 -13.05
CA GLY A 148 -0.11 -5.87 -14.01
C GLY A 148 -0.66 -7.25 -13.63
N GLY A 149 -1.06 -8.05 -14.62
CA GLY A 149 -1.56 -9.39 -14.38
C GLY A 149 -2.78 -9.42 -13.45
N LYS A 150 -2.78 -10.35 -12.49
CA LYS A 150 -3.80 -10.46 -11.43
C LYS A 150 -3.35 -9.80 -10.11
N SER A 151 -2.65 -8.67 -10.20
CA SER A 151 -2.23 -7.94 -9.00
C SER A 151 -3.43 -7.30 -8.31
N GLN A 152 -3.51 -7.40 -6.99
CA GLN A 152 -4.61 -6.90 -6.17
C GLN A 152 -4.09 -6.25 -4.90
N ILE A 153 -4.85 -5.27 -4.41
CA ILE A 153 -4.62 -4.63 -3.11
C ILE A 153 -5.60 -5.22 -2.12
N SER A 154 -5.11 -5.65 -0.97
CA SER A 154 -5.95 -6.09 0.13
C SER A 154 -6.66 -4.89 0.79
N ASN A 155 -7.99 -4.96 0.89
CA ASN A 155 -8.80 -3.89 1.50
C ASN A 155 -8.60 -3.75 3.02
N SER A 156 -8.04 -4.78 3.70
CA SER A 156 -7.89 -4.75 5.17
C SER A 156 -6.60 -4.10 5.65
N ASP A 157 -5.53 -4.20 4.87
CA ASP A 157 -4.18 -3.80 5.28
C ASP A 157 -3.37 -3.08 4.17
N GLY A 158 -3.93 -2.95 2.96
CA GLY A 158 -3.26 -2.29 1.83
C GLY A 158 -2.12 -3.11 1.21
N THR A 159 -1.94 -4.37 1.58
CA THR A 159 -0.89 -5.23 1.01
C THR A 159 -1.15 -5.50 -0.47
N VAL A 160 -0.12 -5.35 -1.31
CA VAL A 160 -0.18 -5.70 -2.74
C VAL A 160 0.24 -7.16 -2.92
N THR A 161 -0.62 -7.95 -3.55
CA THR A 161 -0.36 -9.35 -3.91
C THR A 161 -0.51 -9.53 -5.41
N THR A 162 0.14 -10.53 -5.98
CA THR A 162 0.03 -10.87 -7.40
C THR A 162 0.17 -12.37 -7.59
N SER A 163 -0.32 -12.91 -8.70
CA SER A 163 -0.35 -14.36 -8.96
C SER A 163 -0.16 -14.72 -10.43
N ASP A 164 -0.06 -13.73 -11.31
CA ASP A 164 -0.12 -13.96 -12.75
C ASP A 164 0.58 -12.83 -13.53
N ILE A 165 1.78 -12.45 -13.10
CA ILE A 165 2.56 -11.38 -13.74
C ILE A 165 2.80 -11.77 -15.20
N GLY A 166 2.38 -10.92 -16.13
CA GLY A 166 2.55 -11.17 -17.57
C GLY A 166 1.83 -12.42 -18.11
N GLY A 167 0.85 -12.98 -17.38
CA GLY A 167 0.13 -14.19 -17.81
C GLY A 167 0.94 -15.49 -17.62
N THR A 168 2.00 -15.47 -16.82
CA THR A 168 2.88 -16.64 -16.62
C THR A 168 2.43 -17.56 -15.49
N GLY A 169 1.37 -17.21 -14.75
CA GLY A 169 0.96 -17.90 -13.52
C GLY A 169 1.98 -17.81 -12.39
N LYS A 170 2.80 -16.74 -12.36
CA LYS A 170 3.82 -16.50 -11.32
C LYS A 170 3.48 -15.25 -10.51
N ASP A 171 3.80 -15.29 -9.23
CA ASP A 171 3.50 -14.26 -8.22
C ASP A 171 4.65 -13.28 -7.96
N ASN A 172 5.76 -13.42 -8.69
CA ASN A 172 6.89 -12.51 -8.58
C ASN A 172 7.62 -12.36 -9.93
N ILE A 173 8.26 -11.21 -10.12
CA ILE A 173 8.88 -10.82 -11.39
C ILE A 173 10.00 -11.78 -11.78
N ASN A 174 10.83 -12.16 -10.81
CA ASN A 174 11.99 -13.02 -11.07
C ASN A 174 11.54 -14.38 -11.64
N ASP A 175 10.51 -14.98 -11.08
CA ASP A 175 9.99 -16.26 -11.54
C ASP A 175 9.19 -16.15 -12.84
N ALA A 176 8.46 -15.04 -13.05
CA ALA A 176 7.79 -14.76 -14.32
C ALA A 176 8.81 -14.66 -15.47
N VAL A 177 9.91 -13.93 -15.26
CA VAL A 177 11.00 -13.79 -16.23
C VAL A 177 11.70 -15.13 -16.47
N GLN A 178 11.99 -15.90 -15.42
CA GLN A 178 12.56 -17.24 -15.55
C GLN A 178 11.63 -18.18 -16.33
N TYR A 179 10.32 -18.11 -16.08
CA TYR A 179 9.33 -18.89 -16.82
C TYR A 179 9.38 -18.57 -18.31
N VAL A 180 9.33 -17.28 -18.67
CA VAL A 180 9.41 -16.84 -20.07
C VAL A 180 10.72 -17.27 -20.71
N LYS A 181 11.85 -17.12 -20.00
CA LYS A 181 13.17 -17.59 -20.47
C LYS A 181 13.13 -19.08 -20.79
N ASN A 182 12.61 -19.90 -19.90
CA ASN A 182 12.54 -21.35 -20.12
C ASN A 182 11.64 -21.68 -21.32
N GLN A 183 10.49 -21.02 -21.48
CA GLN A 183 9.62 -21.25 -22.64
C GLN A 183 10.26 -20.80 -23.95
N ALA A 184 10.90 -19.63 -23.98
CA ALA A 184 11.51 -19.06 -25.18
C ALA A 184 12.69 -19.88 -25.70
N PHE A 185 13.40 -20.56 -24.80
CA PHE A 185 14.58 -21.38 -25.13
C PHE A 185 14.33 -22.88 -25.06
N ASN A 186 13.06 -23.32 -24.95
CA ASN A 186 12.72 -24.73 -25.10
C ASN A 186 13.05 -25.17 -26.54
N PRO A 187 13.86 -26.23 -26.73
CA PRO A 187 14.28 -26.62 -28.06
C PRO A 187 13.16 -27.28 -28.85
N LEU A 188 13.27 -27.24 -30.17
CA LEU A 188 12.46 -28.02 -31.08
C LEU A 188 13.14 -29.38 -31.34
N THR A 189 12.43 -30.47 -31.03
CA THR A 189 12.93 -31.83 -31.22
C THR A 189 12.24 -32.49 -32.40
N PHE A 190 13.04 -33.01 -33.34
CA PHE A 190 12.58 -33.81 -34.48
C PHE A 190 13.06 -35.25 -34.32
N THR A 191 12.17 -36.21 -34.53
CA THR A 191 12.48 -37.65 -34.55
C THR A 191 12.31 -38.19 -35.96
N GLY A 192 13.19 -39.11 -36.38
CA GLY A 192 13.04 -39.87 -37.63
C GLY A 192 12.72 -41.34 -37.37
N ASP A 193 12.65 -42.13 -38.44
CA ASP A 193 12.54 -43.60 -38.35
C ASP A 193 13.70 -44.21 -37.55
N SER A 194 14.84 -43.51 -37.51
CA SER A 194 15.92 -43.73 -36.55
C SER A 194 16.51 -42.39 -36.10
N GLY A 195 16.91 -42.31 -34.83
CA GLY A 195 17.57 -41.12 -34.26
C GLY A 195 16.64 -39.94 -33.93
N SER A 196 17.25 -38.89 -33.37
CA SER A 196 16.58 -37.65 -32.97
C SER A 196 17.54 -36.46 -33.10
N SER A 197 17.01 -35.28 -33.36
CA SER A 197 17.73 -34.02 -33.40
C SER A 197 17.00 -32.98 -32.56
N THR A 198 17.72 -32.33 -31.63
CA THR A 198 17.20 -31.27 -30.76
C THR A 198 17.89 -29.98 -31.13
N ASN A 199 17.12 -28.96 -31.52
CA ASN A 199 17.65 -27.70 -32.03
C ASN A 199 17.08 -26.55 -31.21
N GLN A 200 17.94 -25.62 -30.78
CA GLN A 200 17.50 -24.43 -30.08
C GLN A 200 16.76 -23.48 -31.04
N LEU A 201 15.77 -22.75 -30.54
CA LEU A 201 15.13 -21.69 -31.34
C LEU A 201 16.18 -20.69 -31.84
N GLY A 202 16.03 -20.24 -33.08
CA GLY A 202 16.95 -19.31 -33.73
C GLY A 202 18.17 -19.96 -34.38
N SER A 203 18.41 -21.27 -34.21
CA SER A 203 19.42 -21.98 -35.00
C SER A 203 18.92 -22.34 -36.40
N THR A 204 19.84 -22.68 -37.31
CA THR A 204 19.50 -23.24 -38.62
C THR A 204 19.51 -24.76 -38.58
N LEU A 205 18.42 -25.40 -39.01
CA LEU A 205 18.33 -26.85 -39.22
C LEU A 205 18.34 -27.15 -40.72
N ALA A 206 19.28 -27.97 -41.17
CA ALA A 206 19.30 -28.48 -42.53
C ALA A 206 18.45 -29.75 -42.65
N ILE A 207 17.63 -29.82 -43.68
CA ILE A 207 16.96 -31.06 -44.12
C ILE A 207 17.63 -31.44 -45.42
N THR A 208 18.44 -32.49 -45.41
CA THR A 208 19.26 -32.91 -46.54
C THR A 208 18.69 -34.15 -47.19
N GLY A 209 18.67 -34.17 -48.52
CA GLY A 209 18.47 -35.39 -49.28
C GLY A 209 19.77 -36.16 -49.50
N ASP A 210 19.75 -37.05 -50.48
CA ASP A 210 20.88 -37.89 -50.90
C ASP A 210 20.95 -37.94 -52.45
N SER A 211 21.63 -38.93 -53.03
CA SER A 211 21.72 -39.09 -54.49
C SER A 211 20.35 -39.29 -55.18
N ASN A 212 19.34 -39.77 -54.44
CA ASN A 212 18.01 -40.09 -54.96
C ASN A 212 16.92 -39.12 -54.49
N ILE A 213 17.19 -38.34 -53.44
CA ILE A 213 16.26 -37.38 -52.84
C ILE A 213 16.84 -35.97 -52.92
N THR A 214 16.05 -35.01 -53.39
CA THR A 214 16.37 -33.58 -53.31
C THR A 214 15.47 -32.89 -52.30
N THR A 215 16.06 -32.00 -51.51
CA THR A 215 15.35 -31.12 -50.59
C THR A 215 15.52 -29.65 -51.02
N THR A 216 14.44 -28.88 -50.99
CA THR A 216 14.49 -27.44 -51.30
C THR A 216 13.73 -26.65 -50.24
N ALA A 217 14.31 -25.54 -49.77
CA ALA A 217 13.69 -24.63 -48.83
C ALA A 217 13.27 -23.34 -49.54
N SER A 218 12.07 -22.86 -49.25
CA SER A 218 11.51 -21.59 -49.71
C SER A 218 10.62 -21.01 -48.61
N GLN A 219 10.08 -19.79 -48.77
CA GLN A 219 9.29 -19.14 -47.73
C GLN A 219 8.11 -20.03 -47.29
N GLY A 220 8.10 -20.44 -46.02
CA GLY A 220 7.05 -21.27 -45.42
C GLY A 220 6.99 -22.72 -45.90
N LYS A 221 7.94 -23.19 -46.73
CA LYS A 221 7.91 -24.54 -47.31
C LYS A 221 9.28 -25.16 -47.39
N VAL A 222 9.37 -26.41 -46.94
CA VAL A 222 10.43 -27.35 -47.33
C VAL A 222 9.80 -28.42 -48.21
N ALA A 223 10.32 -28.61 -49.42
CA ALA A 223 9.93 -29.70 -50.30
C ALA A 223 10.95 -30.81 -50.23
N VAL A 224 10.48 -32.05 -50.15
CA VAL A 224 11.29 -33.28 -50.28
C VAL A 224 10.76 -34.02 -51.50
N SER A 225 11.63 -34.42 -52.43
CA SER A 225 11.20 -35.02 -53.69
C SER A 225 12.20 -36.05 -54.19
N LEU A 226 11.69 -37.09 -54.83
CA LEU A 226 12.51 -38.02 -55.60
C LEU A 226 13.13 -37.31 -56.80
N ASN A 227 14.37 -37.65 -57.09
CA ASN A 227 15.05 -37.23 -58.30
C ASN A 227 14.44 -37.94 -59.51
N LYS A 228 14.48 -37.30 -60.69
CA LYS A 228 13.95 -37.92 -61.92
C LYS A 228 14.70 -39.19 -62.30
N ALA A 229 16.01 -39.17 -62.13
CA ALA A 229 16.85 -40.36 -62.22
C ALA A 229 17.13 -40.85 -60.80
N ILE A 230 16.88 -42.15 -60.58
CA ILE A 230 17.11 -42.83 -59.32
C ILE A 230 18.13 -43.94 -59.59
N THR A 231 19.14 -44.02 -58.73
CA THR A 231 20.13 -45.09 -58.75
C THR A 231 19.85 -46.03 -57.58
N VAL A 232 19.56 -47.28 -57.89
CA VAL A 232 19.33 -48.37 -56.92
C VAL A 232 20.14 -49.59 -57.33
N ASP A 233 20.52 -50.39 -56.35
CA ASP A 233 21.26 -51.64 -56.59
C ASP A 233 20.36 -52.73 -57.20
N SER A 234 19.06 -52.71 -56.87
CA SER A 234 18.08 -53.65 -57.39
C SER A 234 16.68 -53.06 -57.40
N ILE A 235 15.87 -53.53 -58.34
CA ILE A 235 14.43 -53.28 -58.38
C ILE A 235 13.73 -54.63 -58.25
N ASN A 236 12.76 -54.72 -57.34
CA ASN A 236 11.81 -55.82 -57.28
C ASN A 236 10.43 -55.30 -57.65
N ALA A 237 9.92 -55.73 -58.81
CA ALA A 237 8.60 -55.35 -59.30
C ALA A 237 7.75 -56.61 -59.45
N GLY A 238 6.88 -56.88 -58.48
CA GLY A 238 5.97 -58.04 -58.53
C GLY A 238 6.70 -59.38 -58.60
N GLY A 239 7.88 -59.50 -57.98
CA GLY A 239 8.68 -60.72 -57.95
C GLY A 239 9.69 -60.87 -59.10
N VAL A 240 9.67 -59.98 -60.10
CA VAL A 240 10.75 -59.86 -61.09
C VAL A 240 11.84 -58.95 -60.53
N THR A 241 13.09 -59.41 -60.60
CA THR A 241 14.25 -58.63 -60.14
C THR A 241 15.07 -58.13 -61.33
N VAL A 242 15.47 -56.87 -61.26
CA VAL A 242 16.47 -56.26 -62.15
C VAL A 242 17.61 -55.70 -61.29
N ASP A 243 18.81 -56.20 -61.51
CA ASP A 243 20.02 -55.82 -60.77
C ASP A 243 21.28 -55.89 -61.67
N ASN A 244 22.46 -55.84 -61.06
CA ASN A 244 23.75 -55.91 -61.77
C ASN A 244 24.05 -57.26 -62.43
N LYS A 245 23.23 -58.29 -62.23
CA LYS A 245 23.34 -59.61 -62.89
C LYS A 245 22.38 -59.77 -64.06
N GLY A 246 21.46 -58.83 -64.28
CA GLY A 246 20.48 -58.84 -65.38
C GLY A 246 19.03 -58.95 -64.90
N ILE A 247 18.17 -59.56 -65.72
CA ILE A 247 16.74 -59.72 -65.45
C ILE A 247 16.48 -61.15 -64.96
N ASN A 248 15.88 -61.30 -63.77
CA ASN A 248 15.36 -62.57 -63.27
C ASN A 248 13.84 -62.53 -63.23
N ALA A 249 13.19 -63.29 -64.12
CA ALA A 249 11.74 -63.39 -64.18
C ALA A 249 11.12 -64.21 -63.03
N ASN A 250 11.93 -64.85 -62.20
CA ASN A 250 11.51 -65.67 -61.06
C ASN A 250 10.43 -66.70 -61.43
N GLY A 251 10.62 -67.38 -62.57
CA GLY A 251 9.68 -68.38 -63.09
C GLY A 251 8.41 -67.81 -63.73
N GLN A 252 8.24 -66.49 -63.79
CA GLN A 252 7.12 -65.86 -64.51
C GLN A 252 7.37 -65.85 -66.02
N THR A 253 6.30 -65.98 -66.80
CA THR A 253 6.36 -65.86 -68.26
C THR A 253 6.61 -64.40 -68.65
N ILE A 254 7.65 -64.15 -69.46
CA ILE A 254 7.86 -62.85 -70.10
C ILE A 254 6.97 -62.79 -71.35
N THR A 255 5.91 -61.99 -71.29
CA THR A 255 4.95 -61.83 -72.40
C THR A 255 5.24 -60.57 -73.22
N GLY A 256 4.70 -60.48 -74.44
CA GLY A 256 4.91 -59.32 -75.31
C GLY A 256 6.27 -59.28 -76.01
N VAL A 257 6.98 -60.40 -76.12
CA VAL A 257 8.29 -60.51 -76.78
C VAL A 257 8.11 -60.76 -78.29
N LYS A 258 8.62 -59.85 -79.13
CA LYS A 258 8.60 -59.96 -80.60
C LYS A 258 9.64 -60.97 -81.11
N ASP A 259 9.50 -61.41 -82.36
CA ASP A 259 10.47 -62.28 -83.03
C ASP A 259 11.84 -61.59 -83.11
N GLY A 260 12.90 -62.31 -82.76
CA GLY A 260 14.28 -61.82 -82.83
C GLY A 260 14.77 -61.73 -84.27
N ALA A 261 15.48 -60.65 -84.61
CA ALA A 261 16.06 -60.41 -85.94
C ALA A 261 17.60 -60.38 -85.90
N ALA A 262 18.19 -60.01 -84.77
CA ALA A 262 19.63 -59.99 -84.53
C ALA A 262 20.08 -61.12 -83.59
N ALA A 263 21.38 -61.44 -83.60
CA ALA A 263 21.95 -62.56 -82.83
C ALA A 263 21.84 -62.40 -81.30
N SER A 264 21.64 -61.18 -80.79
CA SER A 264 21.49 -60.87 -79.37
C SER A 264 20.03 -60.75 -78.90
N ASP A 265 19.07 -60.97 -79.79
CA ASP A 265 17.66 -60.81 -79.47
C ASP A 265 17.13 -62.02 -78.70
N ALA A 266 16.12 -61.78 -77.86
CA ALA A 266 15.38 -62.87 -77.21
C ALA A 266 14.59 -63.69 -78.25
N VAL A 267 14.43 -65.00 -78.00
CA VAL A 267 13.64 -65.91 -78.84
C VAL A 267 12.28 -66.15 -78.17
N ASN A 268 11.20 -66.02 -78.94
CA ASN A 268 9.83 -66.35 -78.48
C ASN A 268 9.38 -67.73 -79.02
N LYS A 269 8.14 -68.14 -78.71
CA LYS A 269 7.57 -69.43 -79.13
C LYS A 269 6.71 -69.36 -80.41
N GLY A 270 6.65 -68.20 -81.08
CA GLY A 270 5.66 -67.90 -82.12
C GLY A 270 4.28 -67.56 -81.58
#